data_AF-A0A2A2T3K5-F1
#
_entry.id   AF-A0A2A2T3K5-F1
#
_cell.length_a   1.000
_cell.length_b   1.000
_cell.length_c   1.000
_cell.angle_alpha   90.00
_cell.angle_beta   90.00
_cell.angle_gamma   90.00
#
_symmetry.space_group_name_H-M   'P 1'
#
loop_
_entity.id
_entity.type
_entity.pdbx_description
1 polymer ?
#
loop_
_entity_poly.entity_id
_entity_poly.type
_entity_poly.pdbx_seq_one_letter_code
_entity_poly.pdbx_strand_id
1 'polypeptide(L)'
;MTSALLIALAEAAGAQVYKCGNTYSQIPCGENSQKIAITSTSPSQHPSDGQGVQPQTTQAEKLRQQIRASQNKRRLHDLENHLIPNLKRKIAANSEKCNQAISNLESSKIYYMKNVAILNARKMHEITQQCQKKADAMTARLRRLEEEAQGLSLSK
;
A
#
# COMPACT_ATOMS: atom_id res chain seq x y z
N MET A 1 -7.82 9.02 12.96
CA MET A 1 -7.90 8.02 14.04
C MET A 1 -7.00 8.51 15.16
N THR A 2 -7.53 8.66 16.37
CA THR A 2 -6.82 9.28 17.49
C THR A 2 -5.77 8.35 18.07
N SER A 3 -4.61 8.90 18.42
CA SER A 3 -3.40 8.19 18.90
C SER A 3 -3.64 7.21 20.05
N ALA A 4 -4.67 7.45 20.88
CA ALA A 4 -5.03 6.58 22.00
C ALA A 4 -5.57 5.20 21.56
N LEU A 5 -6.24 5.11 20.40
CA LEU A 5 -6.82 3.86 19.92
C LEU A 5 -5.74 2.86 19.47
N LEU A 6 -4.67 3.35 18.85
CA LEU A 6 -3.55 2.52 18.39
C LEU A 6 -2.72 1.98 19.57
N ILE A 7 -2.58 2.76 20.64
CA ILE A 7 -1.87 2.36 21.86
C ILE A 7 -2.67 1.29 22.60
N ALA A 8 -3.98 1.48 22.78
CA ALA A 8 -4.84 0.51 23.47
C ALA A 8 -4.96 -0.84 22.72
N LEU A 9 -4.99 -0.83 21.39
CA LEU A 9 -4.99 -2.08 20.60
C LEU A 9 -3.66 -2.82 20.66
N ALA A 10 -2.53 -2.11 20.70
CA ALA A 10 -1.21 -2.73 20.78
C ALA A 10 -0.92 -3.29 22.19
N GLU A 11 -1.41 -2.63 23.23
CA GLU A 11 -1.32 -3.07 24.63
C GLU A 11 -2.08 -4.39 24.86
N ALA A 12 -3.25 -4.57 24.22
CA ALA A 12 -4.01 -5.82 24.26
C ALA A 12 -3.35 -6.99 23.48
N ALA A 13 -2.45 -6.68 22.54
CA ALA A 13 -1.82 -7.66 21.66
C ALA A 13 -0.34 -7.95 22.00
N GLY A 14 0.23 -7.30 23.03
CA GLY A 14 1.66 -7.38 23.35
C GLY A 14 2.56 -6.85 22.22
N ALA A 15 2.00 -6.04 21.32
CA ALA A 15 2.69 -5.57 20.13
C ALA A 15 3.55 -4.34 20.43
N GLN A 16 4.76 -4.30 19.85
CA GLN A 16 5.67 -3.16 20.00
C GLN A 16 5.19 -1.97 19.16
N VAL A 17 5.10 -0.78 19.75
CA VAL A 17 4.71 0.45 19.06
C VAL A 17 5.90 1.39 18.94
N TYR A 18 6.09 1.93 17.74
CA TYR A 18 7.16 2.86 17.38
C TYR A 18 6.58 4.26 17.14
N LYS A 19 7.27 5.28 17.66
CA LYS A 19 6.96 6.67 17.34
C LYS A 19 7.64 7.07 16.03
N CYS A 20 6.83 7.56 15.10
CA CYS A 20 7.21 7.92 13.74
C CYS A 20 6.84 9.38 13.49
N GLY A 21 7.71 10.30 13.91
CA GLY A 21 7.42 11.75 13.91
C GLY A 21 6.21 12.07 14.80
N ASN A 22 5.14 12.56 14.17
CA ASN A 22 3.86 12.89 14.83
C ASN A 22 2.85 11.73 14.80
N THR A 23 3.25 10.55 14.32
CA THR A 23 2.38 9.37 14.15
C THR A 23 2.95 8.15 14.87
N TYR A 24 2.15 7.09 14.99
CA TYR A 24 2.52 5.83 15.66
C TYR A 24 2.36 4.67 14.68
N SER A 25 3.28 3.71 14.73
CA SER A 25 3.32 2.54 13.85
C SER A 25 3.64 1.27 14.64
N GLN A 26 3.14 0.12 14.19
CA GLN A 26 3.53 -1.19 14.72
C GLN A 26 4.80 -1.75 14.05
N ILE A 27 5.31 -1.09 13.01
CA ILE A 27 6.52 -1.44 12.26
C ILE A 27 7.54 -0.30 12.40
N PRO A 28 8.84 -0.57 12.57
CA PRO A 28 9.88 0.45 12.65
C PRO A 28 9.88 1.36 11.40
N CYS A 29 10.01 2.67 11.61
CA CYS A 29 9.91 3.68 10.55
C CYS A 29 11.27 4.29 10.15
N GLY A 30 12.29 3.44 10.03
CA GLY A 30 13.66 3.82 9.66
C GLY A 30 14.63 3.84 10.85
N GLU A 31 15.88 4.23 10.61
CA GLU A 31 17.01 4.06 11.53
C GLU A 31 16.87 4.78 12.89
N ASN A 32 15.92 5.71 13.05
CA ASN A 32 15.74 6.52 14.26
C ASN A 32 14.38 6.31 14.97
N SER A 33 13.69 5.19 14.73
CA SER A 33 12.39 4.95 15.37
C SER A 33 12.53 4.75 16.88
N GLN A 34 11.92 5.62 17.69
CA GLN A 34 11.86 5.47 19.13
C GLN A 34 10.84 4.37 19.49
N LYS A 35 11.34 3.25 20.01
CA LYS A 35 10.52 2.17 20.56
C LYS A 35 9.87 2.65 21.86
N ILE A 36 8.54 2.61 21.90
CA ILE A 36 7.80 2.88 23.14
C ILE A 36 7.71 1.56 23.89
N ALA A 37 8.39 1.49 25.04
CA ALA A 37 8.19 0.39 25.97
C ALA A 37 6.78 0.53 26.55
N ILE A 38 5.88 -0.36 26.16
CA ILE A 38 4.58 -0.50 26.83
C ILE A 38 4.89 -1.28 28.11
N THR A 39 5.11 -0.56 29.20
CA THR A 39 5.25 -1.17 30.52
C THR A 39 3.92 -1.80 30.88
N SER A 40 3.86 -3.14 30.86
CA SER A 40 2.80 -3.88 31.52
C SER A 40 2.74 -3.42 32.97
N THR A 41 1.70 -2.68 33.32
CA THR A 41 1.37 -2.45 34.72
C THR A 41 0.95 -3.81 35.28
N SER A 42 1.90 -4.56 35.83
CA SER A 42 1.61 -5.75 36.63
C SER A 42 0.52 -5.38 37.65
N PRO A 43 -0.51 -6.21 37.82
CA PRO A 43 -1.53 -5.94 38.83
C PRO A 43 -0.83 -5.96 40.20
N SER A 44 -0.88 -4.81 40.86
CA SER A 44 -0.39 -4.59 42.21
C SER A 44 -0.94 -5.67 43.15
N GLN A 45 -0.04 -6.29 43.92
CA GLN A 45 -0.37 -7.18 45.03
C GLN A 45 -1.30 -6.44 46.00
N HIS A 46 -2.53 -6.93 46.13
CA HIS A 46 -3.41 -6.58 47.23
C HIS A 46 -2.88 -7.25 48.51
N PRO A 47 -2.74 -6.55 49.64
CA PRO A 47 -2.84 -7.21 50.93
C PRO A 47 -4.33 -7.53 51.14
N SER A 48 -4.66 -8.80 51.27
CA SER A 48 -6.03 -9.27 51.50
C SER A 48 -6.08 -10.07 52.80
N ASP A 49 -6.22 -9.36 53.92
CA ASP A 49 -6.87 -9.90 55.11
C ASP A 49 -8.06 -8.98 55.41
N GLY A 50 -9.25 -9.47 55.09
CA GLY A 50 -10.48 -8.70 55.21
C GLY A 50 -11.63 -9.44 54.56
N GLN A 51 -12.34 -10.21 55.38
CA GLN A 51 -13.51 -10.99 55.06
C GLN A 51 -14.57 -10.22 54.26
N GLY A 52 -15.32 -10.97 53.45
CA GLY A 52 -16.24 -10.46 52.47
C GLY A 52 -17.37 -9.62 53.06
N VAL A 53 -17.69 -8.55 52.33
CA VAL A 53 -19.01 -7.92 52.31
C VAL A 53 -19.26 -7.55 50.85
N GLN A 54 -20.17 -8.28 50.19
CA GLN A 54 -20.72 -7.83 48.92
C GLN A 54 -21.50 -6.53 49.22
N PRO A 55 -21.22 -5.38 48.59
CA PRO A 55 -21.92 -4.15 48.93
C PRO A 55 -23.41 -4.32 48.59
N GLN A 56 -24.28 -4.20 49.59
CA GLN A 56 -25.73 -4.09 49.33
C GLN A 56 -25.96 -2.84 48.49
N THR A 57 -26.22 -3.03 47.19
CA THR A 57 -26.50 -1.92 46.28
C THR A 57 -27.79 -1.24 46.70
N THR A 58 -27.68 0.04 47.06
CA THR A 58 -28.85 0.84 47.42
C THR A 58 -29.84 0.89 46.25
N GLN A 59 -31.12 1.10 46.52
CA GLN A 59 -32.14 1.22 45.47
C GLN A 59 -31.81 2.31 44.44
N ALA A 60 -31.18 3.40 44.89
CA ALA A 60 -30.66 4.46 44.02
C ALA A 60 -29.51 3.97 43.10
N GLU A 61 -28.65 3.10 43.59
CA GLU A 61 -27.56 2.48 42.80
C GLU A 61 -28.11 1.56 41.71
N LYS A 62 -29.12 0.73 42.05
CA LYS A 62 -29.82 -0.14 41.11
C LYS A 62 -30.51 0.68 40.01
N LEU A 63 -31.16 1.79 40.37
CA LEU A 63 -31.78 2.70 39.41
C LEU A 63 -30.73 3.32 38.47
N ARG A 64 -29.60 3.80 39.00
CA ARG A 64 -28.49 4.33 38.19
C ARG A 64 -27.92 3.27 37.24
N GLN A 65 -27.78 2.03 37.69
CA GLN A 65 -27.34 0.92 36.84
C GLN A 65 -28.34 0.62 35.71
N GLN A 66 -29.64 0.59 36.00
CA GLN A 66 -30.68 0.41 34.96
C GLN A 66 -30.68 1.54 33.93
N ILE A 67 -30.54 2.79 34.37
CA ILE A 67 -30.46 3.95 33.47
C ILE A 67 -29.25 3.81 32.54
N ARG A 68 -28.07 3.49 33.08
CA ARG A 68 -26.85 3.25 32.28
C ARG A 68 -27.02 2.10 31.30
N ALA A 69 -27.60 0.98 31.73
CA ALA A 69 -27.84 -0.18 30.87
C ALA A 69 -28.80 0.17 29.70
N SER A 70 -29.87 0.91 29.99
CA SER A 70 -30.82 1.39 28.97
C SER A 70 -30.16 2.34 27.96
N GLN A 71 -29.35 3.29 28.44
CA GLN A 71 -28.59 4.20 27.57
C GLN A 71 -27.57 3.45 26.72
N ASN A 72 -26.84 2.50 27.29
CA ASN A 72 -25.88 1.68 26.56
C ASN A 72 -26.56 0.81 25.50
N LYS A 73 -27.74 0.25 25.80
CA LYS A 73 -28.52 -0.54 24.82
C LYS A 73 -28.92 0.30 23.61
N ARG A 74 -29.36 1.55 23.83
CA ARG A 74 -29.66 2.48 22.71
C ARG A 74 -28.41 2.83 21.91
N ARG A 75 -27.30 3.15 22.57
CA ARG A 75 -26.02 3.44 21.90
C ARG A 75 -25.52 2.26 21.07
N LEU A 76 -25.63 1.04 21.60
CA LEU A 76 -25.23 -0.18 20.89
C LEU A 76 -26.09 -0.37 19.64
N HIS A 77 -27.41 -0.24 19.76
CA HIS A 77 -28.32 -0.32 18.64
C HIS A 77 -27.99 0.70 17.53
N ASP A 78 -27.69 1.95 17.89
CA ASP A 78 -27.33 2.98 16.90
C ASP A 78 -25.98 2.69 16.22
N LEU A 79 -25.00 2.18 16.98
CA LEU A 79 -23.71 1.77 16.42
C LEU A 79 -23.88 0.61 15.43
N GLU A 80 -24.58 -0.45 15.84
CA GLU A 80 -24.74 -1.68 15.07
C GLU A 80 -25.59 -1.48 13.82
N ASN A 81 -26.68 -0.71 13.94
CA ASN A 81 -27.68 -0.63 12.87
C ASN A 81 -27.52 0.59 11.97
N HIS A 82 -26.85 1.66 12.43
CA HIS A 82 -26.74 2.91 11.65
C HIS A 82 -25.30 3.26 11.34
N LEU A 83 -24.47 3.42 12.37
CA LEU A 83 -23.15 4.00 12.19
C LEU A 83 -22.18 3.05 11.48
N ILE A 84 -22.06 1.81 11.97
CA ILE A 84 -21.15 0.80 11.40
C ILE A 84 -21.55 0.46 9.95
N PRO A 85 -22.83 0.16 9.62
CA PRO A 85 -23.20 -0.16 8.25
C PRO A 85 -23.01 1.00 7.27
N ASN A 86 -23.25 2.25 7.70
CA ASN A 86 -23.01 3.42 6.88
C ASN A 86 -21.51 3.59 6.58
N LEU A 87 -20.66 3.46 7.60
CA LEU A 87 -19.20 3.52 7.42
C LEU A 87 -18.70 2.41 6.50
N LYS A 88 -19.17 1.17 6.67
CA LYS A 88 -18.84 0.05 5.77
C LYS A 88 -19.17 0.37 4.32
N ARG A 89 -20.37 0.90 4.05
CA ARG A 89 -20.79 1.31 2.70
C ARG A 89 -19.91 2.42 2.12
N LYS A 90 -19.59 3.45 2.91
CA LYS A 90 -18.71 4.55 2.48
C LYS A 90 -17.30 4.06 2.16
N ILE A 91 -16.74 3.19 3.01
CA ILE A 91 -15.43 2.59 2.79
C ILE A 91 -15.45 1.76 1.49
N ALA A 92 -16.44 0.90 1.29
CA ALA A 92 -16.56 0.09 0.08
C ALA A 92 -16.65 0.97 -1.18
N ALA A 93 -17.50 2.00 -1.18
CA ALA A 93 -17.65 2.92 -2.32
C ALA A 93 -16.36 3.70 -2.62
N ASN A 94 -15.63 4.14 -1.59
CA ASN A 94 -14.36 4.83 -1.78
C ASN A 94 -13.24 3.88 -2.26
N SER A 95 -13.23 2.65 -1.74
CA SER A 95 -12.31 1.60 -2.19
C SER A 95 -12.51 1.30 -3.68
N GLU A 96 -13.76 1.15 -4.12
CA GLU A 96 -14.09 0.90 -5.52
C GLU A 96 -13.63 2.05 -6.42
N LYS A 97 -13.90 3.30 -6.02
CA LYS A 97 -13.42 4.48 -6.77
C LYS A 97 -11.91 4.52 -6.89
N CYS A 98 -11.18 4.18 -5.82
CA CYS A 98 -9.73 4.13 -5.83
C CYS A 98 -9.22 3.05 -6.80
N ASN A 99 -9.78 1.83 -6.71
CA ASN A 99 -9.43 0.72 -7.58
C ASN A 99 -9.68 1.05 -9.05
N GLN A 100 -10.82 1.66 -9.36
CA GLN A 100 -11.13 2.11 -10.73
C GLN A 100 -10.14 3.16 -11.23
N ALA A 101 -9.75 4.12 -10.39
CA ALA A 101 -8.78 5.15 -10.75
C ALA A 101 -7.39 4.54 -11.05
N ILE A 102 -6.96 3.57 -10.23
CA ILE A 102 -5.71 2.82 -10.45
C ILE A 102 -5.78 2.05 -11.76
N SER A 103 -6.86 1.29 -11.99
CA SER A 103 -7.04 0.50 -13.22
C SER A 103 -7.03 1.37 -14.48
N ASN A 104 -7.68 2.54 -14.44
CA ASN A 104 -7.67 3.50 -15.54
C ASN A 104 -6.24 4.03 -15.82
N LEU A 105 -5.48 4.34 -14.77
CA LEU A 105 -4.10 4.80 -14.90
C LEU A 105 -3.19 3.73 -15.50
N GLU A 106 -3.30 2.48 -15.03
CA GLU A 106 -2.55 1.35 -15.55
C GLU A 106 -2.86 1.09 -17.02
N SER A 107 -4.15 1.10 -17.38
CA SER A 107 -4.61 0.91 -18.76
C SER A 107 -4.04 2.00 -19.69
N SER A 108 -4.06 3.27 -19.24
CA SER A 108 -3.48 4.40 -19.98
C SER A 108 -1.96 4.24 -20.17
N LYS A 109 -1.25 3.83 -19.12
CA LYS A 109 0.20 3.55 -19.18
C LYS A 109 0.51 2.44 -20.18
N ILE A 110 -0.23 1.33 -20.15
CA ILE A 110 -0.06 0.22 -21.09
C ILE A 110 -0.29 0.68 -22.52
N TYR A 111 -1.35 1.45 -22.77
CA TYR A 111 -1.64 2.01 -24.09
C TYR A 111 -0.49 2.88 -24.62
N TYR A 112 0.01 3.79 -23.78
CA TYR A 112 1.14 4.64 -24.13
C TYR A 112 2.41 3.81 -24.43
N MET A 113 2.75 2.86 -23.57
CA MET A 113 3.93 2.01 -23.74
C MET A 113 3.84 1.18 -25.03
N LYS A 114 2.65 0.65 -25.37
CA LYS A 114 2.42 -0.08 -26.62
C LYS A 114 2.68 0.80 -27.84
N ASN A 115 2.20 2.04 -27.83
CA ASN A 115 2.41 2.97 -28.93
C ASN A 115 3.88 3.36 -29.09
N VAL A 116 4.58 3.62 -27.99
CA VAL A 116 6.02 3.88 -28.00
C VAL A 116 6.81 2.70 -28.55
N ALA A 117 6.46 1.46 -28.14
CA ALA A 117 7.10 0.26 -28.65
C ALA A 117 6.92 0.10 -30.17
N ILE A 118 5.72 0.37 -30.69
CA ILE A 118 5.44 0.32 -32.14
C ILE A 118 6.27 1.37 -32.89
N LEU A 119 6.33 2.60 -32.39
CA LEU A 119 7.11 3.68 -33.00
C LEU A 119 8.61 3.34 -33.02
N ASN A 120 9.14 2.83 -31.91
CA ASN A 120 10.54 2.41 -31.82
C ASN A 120 10.86 1.26 -32.78
N ALA A 121 9.96 0.26 -32.90
CA ALA A 121 10.13 -0.85 -33.83
C ALA A 121 10.17 -0.36 -35.29
N ARG A 122 9.30 0.59 -35.67
CA ARG A 122 9.31 1.20 -37.02
C ARG A 122 10.61 1.94 -37.30
N LYS A 123 11.06 2.78 -36.36
CA LYS A 123 12.32 3.53 -36.50
C LYS A 123 13.53 2.61 -36.61
N MET A 124 13.58 1.55 -35.80
CA MET A 124 14.64 0.53 -35.90
C MET A 124 14.62 -0.17 -37.26
N HIS A 125 13.43 -0.53 -37.77
CA HIS A 125 13.31 -1.13 -39.09
C HIS A 125 13.83 -0.21 -40.20
N GLU A 126 13.49 1.08 -40.16
CA GLU A 126 13.99 2.09 -41.11
C GLU A 126 15.51 2.24 -41.06
N ILE A 127 16.09 2.32 -39.85
CA ILE A 127 17.55 2.39 -39.68
C ILE A 127 18.21 1.14 -40.24
N THR A 128 17.70 -0.05 -39.90
CA THR A 128 18.23 -1.32 -40.41
C THR A 128 18.19 -1.38 -41.94
N GLN A 129 17.08 -0.97 -42.56
CA GLN A 129 17.00 -0.91 -44.02
C GLN A 129 18.00 0.07 -44.64
N GLN A 130 18.21 1.24 -44.03
CA GLN A 130 19.19 2.21 -44.52
C GLN A 130 20.62 1.67 -44.39
N CYS A 131 20.95 1.03 -43.27
CA CYS A 131 22.24 0.38 -43.07
C CYS A 131 22.45 -0.73 -44.11
N GLN A 132 21.45 -1.58 -44.34
CA GLN A 132 21.53 -2.66 -45.32
C GLN A 132 21.76 -2.10 -46.73
N LYS A 133 20.98 -1.10 -47.16
CA LYS A 133 21.17 -0.47 -48.48
C LYS A 133 22.57 0.11 -48.66
N LYS A 134 23.13 0.74 -47.62
CA LYS A 134 24.50 1.26 -47.65
C LYS A 134 25.52 0.14 -47.74
N ALA A 135 25.34 -0.93 -46.97
CA ALA A 135 26.20 -2.12 -47.02
C ALA A 135 26.18 -2.75 -48.41
N ASP A 136 24.99 -3.01 -48.97
CA ASP A 136 24.83 -3.59 -50.30
C ASP A 136 25.49 -2.74 -51.39
N ALA A 137 25.35 -1.41 -51.30
CA ALA A 137 25.99 -0.49 -52.23
C ALA A 137 27.54 -0.54 -52.14
N MET A 138 28.09 -0.66 -50.93
CA MET A 138 29.53 -0.81 -50.73
C MET A 138 30.03 -2.17 -51.23
N THR A 139 29.31 -3.25 -50.94
CA THR A 139 29.63 -4.59 -51.44
C THR A 139 29.62 -4.64 -52.96
N ALA A 140 28.63 -4.01 -53.61
CA ALA A 140 28.57 -3.93 -55.06
C ALA A 140 29.72 -3.12 -55.67
N ARG A 141 30.16 -2.04 -54.99
CA ARG A 141 31.34 -1.27 -55.41
C ARG A 141 32.62 -2.09 -55.24
N LEU A 142 32.79 -2.78 -54.12
CA LEU A 142 33.93 -3.63 -53.86
C LEU A 142 34.07 -4.71 -54.94
N ARG A 143 32.98 -5.41 -55.26
CA ARG A 143 32.97 -6.43 -56.33
C ARG A 143 33.44 -5.88 -57.67
N ARG A 144 32.98 -4.69 -58.08
CA ARG A 144 33.44 -4.06 -59.33
C ARG A 144 34.93 -3.75 -59.31
N LEU A 145 35.44 -3.22 -58.19
CA LEU A 145 36.87 -2.94 -58.04
C LEU A 145 37.71 -4.23 -58.08
N GLU A 146 37.20 -5.33 -57.51
CA GLU A 146 37.84 -6.65 -57.59
C GLU A 146 37.86 -7.17 -59.04
N GLU A 147 36.77 -7.05 -59.77
CA GLU A 147 36.67 -7.41 -61.19
C GLU A 147 37.62 -6.58 -62.06
N GLU A 148 37.66 -5.25 -61.86
CA GLU A 148 38.59 -4.34 -62.55
C GLU A 148 40.06 -4.70 -62.25
N ALA A 149 40.40 -4.95 -60.98
CA ALA A 149 41.75 -5.35 -60.58
C ALA A 149 42.18 -6.68 -61.22
N GLN A 150 41.27 -7.65 -61.30
CA GLN A 150 41.54 -8.93 -61.97
C GLN A 150 41.76 -8.74 -63.48
N GLY A 151 40.93 -7.93 -64.16
CA GLY A 151 41.08 -7.64 -65.57
C GLY A 151 42.43 -6.98 -65.90
N LEU A 152 42.89 -6.04 -65.06
CA LEU A 152 44.21 -5.41 -65.18
C LEU A 152 45.37 -6.38 -64.91
N SER A 153 45.19 -7.33 -63.99
CA SER A 153 46.21 -8.34 -63.71
C SER A 153 46.41 -9.34 -64.85
N LEU A 154 45.36 -9.61 -65.65
CA LEU A 154 45.37 -10.56 -66.76
C LEU A 154 45.80 -9.94 -68.11
N SER A 155 45.88 -8.61 -68.19
CA SER A 155 46.36 -7.87 -69.38
C SER A 155 47.87 -7.55 -69.35
N LYS A 156 48.63 -8.19 -68.47
CA LYS A 156 50.10 -8.17 -68.43
C LYS A 156 50.66 -9.45 -69.04
#